data_AF-A0A7J8M1H3-F1
#
_entry.id   AF-A0A7J8M1H3-F1
#
_cell.length_a   1.000
_cell.length_b   1.000
_cell.length_c   1.000
_cell.angle_alpha   90.00
_cell.angle_beta   90.00
_cell.angle_gamma   90.00
#
_symmetry.space_group_name_H-M   'P 1'
#
loop_
_entity.id
_entity.type
_entity.pdbx_description
1 polymer ?
#
loop_
_entity_poly.entity_id
_entity_poly.type
_entity_poly.pdbx_seq_one_letter_code
_entity_poly.pdbx_strand_id
1 'polypeptide(L)'
;QVPKDKWFCCDDCKRIYGALQSSVSNGVQIIPTSFSNVIRRRHLEKGVFIDEATDCVQWCILSGKSHYPEDLPLLSSAAAIFQECFDPIVAKSGCDLIPVMVYGRSISGQEFGGMYCVVLIVRSVVVSAGLLRIFGREIAELPMVATTREHQGKGYFQALFACIERFLSSLNVESLMLPAAEEALSIWTEKFGFTKMKEQQLMNYQKQLQVTVFKGTSMLVKKVQQIPNNSVNLPDNFPSE
;
A
#
# COMPACT_ATOMS: atom_id res chain seq x y z
N GLN A 1 -18.33 24.06 -11.70
CA GLN A 1 -17.52 23.08 -12.47
C GLN A 1 -16.08 23.58 -12.49
N VAL A 2 -15.11 22.71 -12.16
CA VAL A 2 -13.69 23.03 -12.33
C VAL A 2 -13.37 22.92 -13.82
N PRO A 3 -12.72 23.93 -14.45
CA PRO A 3 -12.31 23.85 -15.85
C PRO A 3 -11.46 22.61 -16.10
N LYS A 4 -11.64 21.93 -17.24
CA LYS A 4 -10.89 20.71 -17.60
C LYS A 4 -9.37 20.88 -17.51
N ASP A 5 -8.91 22.12 -17.69
CA ASP A 5 -7.49 22.49 -17.72
C ASP A 5 -6.92 22.76 -16.30
N LYS A 6 -7.76 22.70 -15.25
CA LYS A 6 -7.40 22.96 -13.85
C LYS A 6 -7.70 21.78 -12.91
N TRP A 7 -7.81 20.56 -13.45
CA TRP A 7 -8.04 19.36 -12.63
C TRP A 7 -6.87 19.02 -11.70
N PHE A 8 -5.65 19.39 -12.07
CA PHE A 8 -4.46 19.20 -11.24
C PHE A 8 -4.00 20.53 -10.65
N CYS A 9 -3.57 20.51 -9.39
CA CYS A 9 -3.04 21.70 -8.72
C CYS A 9 -1.62 22.08 -9.19
N CYS A 10 -0.85 21.13 -9.74
CA CYS A 10 0.49 21.33 -10.27
C CYS A 10 0.91 20.21 -11.23
N ASP A 11 2.04 20.40 -11.92
CA ASP A 11 2.61 19.42 -12.85
C ASP A 11 3.01 18.11 -12.16
N ASP A 12 3.48 18.17 -10.91
CA ASP A 12 3.79 16.97 -10.13
C ASP A 12 2.55 16.09 -9.93
N CYS A 13 1.40 16.68 -9.58
CA CYS A 13 0.16 15.93 -9.44
C CYS A 13 -0.31 15.31 -10.77
N LYS A 14 -0.10 16.01 -11.89
CA LYS A 14 -0.39 15.47 -13.22
C LYS A 14 0.53 14.28 -13.57
N ARG A 15 1.83 14.40 -13.28
CA ARG A 15 2.82 13.32 -13.49
C ARG A 15 2.52 12.10 -12.63
N ILE A 16 2.26 12.30 -11.33
CA ILE A 16 1.91 11.25 -10.38
C ILE A 16 0.64 10.52 -10.83
N TYR A 17 -0.40 11.27 -11.22
CA TYR A 17 -1.62 10.68 -11.74
C TYR A 17 -1.36 9.84 -13.00
N GLY A 18 -0.61 10.38 -13.98
CA GLY A 18 -0.26 9.64 -15.19
C GLY A 18 0.50 8.35 -14.91
N ALA A 19 1.45 8.38 -13.97
CA ALA A 19 2.20 7.19 -13.57
C ALA A 19 1.32 6.15 -12.86
N LEU A 20 0.38 6.58 -12.00
CA LEU A 20 -0.61 5.67 -11.40
C LEU A 20 -1.50 5.00 -12.45
N GLN A 21 -2.02 5.75 -13.42
CA GLN A 21 -2.83 5.20 -14.51
C GLN A 21 -2.01 4.21 -15.37
N SER A 22 -0.74 4.51 -15.63
CA SER A 22 0.17 3.61 -16.33
C SER A 22 0.41 2.32 -15.53
N SER A 23 0.66 2.42 -14.22
CA SER A 23 0.88 1.25 -13.36
C SER A 23 -0.36 0.35 -13.29
N VAL A 24 -1.55 0.93 -13.22
CA VAL A 24 -2.82 0.16 -13.27
C VAL A 24 -2.97 -0.52 -14.63
N SER A 25 -2.73 0.21 -15.73
CA SER A 25 -2.88 -0.34 -17.08
C SER A 25 -1.85 -1.42 -17.43
N ASN A 26 -0.66 -1.37 -16.80
CA ASN A 26 0.37 -2.41 -16.96
C ASN A 26 -0.02 -3.73 -16.28
N GLY A 27 -0.99 -3.72 -15.36
CA GLY A 27 -1.48 -4.91 -14.67
C GLY A 27 -0.40 -5.64 -13.86
N VAL A 28 -0.48 -6.97 -13.89
CA VAL A 28 0.36 -7.88 -13.11
C VAL A 28 1.81 -7.89 -13.61
N GLN A 29 2.74 -7.61 -12.70
CA GLN A 29 4.18 -7.53 -12.97
C GLN A 29 4.96 -8.43 -12.01
N ILE A 30 6.08 -9.00 -12.47
CA ILE A 30 6.97 -9.78 -11.60
C ILE A 30 7.70 -8.82 -10.64
N ILE A 31 7.84 -9.18 -9.37
CA ILE A 31 8.62 -8.35 -8.43
C ILE A 31 10.11 -8.40 -8.78
N PRO A 32 10.88 -7.31 -8.57
CA PRO A 32 12.33 -7.33 -8.72
C PRO A 32 13.01 -8.46 -7.93
N THR A 33 14.06 -9.06 -8.49
CA THR A 33 14.80 -10.18 -7.87
C THR A 33 15.34 -9.84 -6.47
N SER A 34 15.74 -8.58 -6.24
CA SER A 34 16.17 -8.14 -4.91
C SER A 34 15.05 -8.28 -3.88
N PHE A 35 13.80 -8.06 -4.25
CA PHE A 35 12.65 -8.17 -3.35
C PHE A 35 12.25 -9.63 -3.12
N SER A 36 12.36 -10.49 -4.14
CA SER A 36 12.11 -11.94 -3.98
C SER A 36 13.17 -12.63 -3.13
N ASN A 37 14.41 -12.10 -3.07
CA ASN A 37 15.44 -12.60 -2.16
C ASN A 37 15.04 -12.50 -0.68
N VAL A 38 14.21 -11.51 -0.30
CA VAL A 38 13.67 -11.39 1.07
C VAL A 38 12.83 -12.61 1.40
N ILE A 39 11.95 -13.01 0.49
CA ILE A 39 11.11 -14.21 0.62
C ILE A 39 11.98 -15.46 0.71
N ARG A 40 12.98 -15.59 -0.18
CA ARG A 40 13.91 -16.73 -0.20
C ARG A 40 14.64 -16.90 1.13
N ARG A 41 15.17 -15.81 1.69
CA ARG A 41 15.88 -15.82 2.98
C ARG A 41 15.00 -16.34 4.11
N ARG A 42 13.74 -15.92 4.17
CA ARG A 42 12.78 -16.38 5.19
C ARG A 42 12.41 -17.85 5.06
N HIS A 43 12.29 -18.36 3.85
CA HIS A 43 12.00 -19.78 3.65
C HIS A 43 13.18 -20.65 4.08
N LEU A 44 14.42 -20.22 3.80
CA LEU A 44 15.64 -20.87 4.27
C LEU A 44 15.73 -20.87 5.80
N GLU A 45 15.47 -19.74 6.46
CA GLU A 45 15.45 -19.63 7.93
C GLU A 45 14.45 -20.61 8.59
N LYS A 46 13.34 -20.91 7.90
CA LYS A 46 12.29 -21.83 8.37
C LYS A 46 12.51 -23.29 7.94
N GLY A 47 13.62 -23.61 7.29
CA GLY A 47 13.91 -24.97 6.81
C GLY A 47 12.92 -25.48 5.75
N VAL A 48 12.19 -24.58 5.08
CA VAL A 48 11.28 -24.93 4.00
C VAL A 48 12.07 -25.04 2.71
N PHE A 49 12.15 -26.25 2.14
CA PHE A 49 12.73 -26.43 0.80
C PHE A 49 11.93 -25.63 -0.20
N ILE A 50 12.63 -24.73 -0.89
CA ILE A 50 12.04 -23.86 -1.90
C ILE A 50 11.94 -24.69 -3.17
N ASP A 51 10.74 -25.22 -3.42
CA ASP A 51 10.33 -25.65 -4.74
C ASP A 51 10.63 -24.51 -5.74
N GLU A 52 11.14 -24.83 -6.93
CA GLU A 52 11.67 -23.89 -7.95
C GLU A 52 10.68 -22.77 -8.38
N ALA A 53 9.47 -22.76 -7.82
CA ALA A 53 8.38 -21.83 -8.02
C ALA A 53 8.44 -20.50 -7.23
N THR A 54 9.58 -20.10 -6.64
CA THR A 54 9.76 -18.69 -6.20
C THR A 54 9.88 -17.71 -7.37
N ASP A 55 9.95 -18.23 -8.60
CA ASP A 55 10.08 -17.46 -9.84
C ASP A 55 8.81 -16.71 -10.27
N CYS A 56 7.67 -16.90 -9.60
CA CYS A 56 6.39 -16.28 -9.99
C CYS A 56 5.73 -15.48 -8.87
N VAL A 57 6.51 -14.74 -8.07
CA VAL A 57 5.94 -13.71 -7.19
C VAL A 57 5.67 -12.45 -8.01
N GLN A 58 4.42 -12.06 -8.06
CA GLN A 58 3.95 -10.93 -8.85
C GLN A 58 3.30 -9.88 -7.96
N TRP A 59 3.14 -8.68 -8.49
CA TRP A 59 2.42 -7.61 -7.84
C TRP A 59 1.71 -6.72 -8.87
N CYS A 60 0.69 -6.00 -8.45
CA CYS A 60 0.08 -4.94 -9.25
C CYS A 60 -0.59 -3.89 -8.38
N ILE A 61 -0.90 -2.75 -9.00
CA ILE A 61 -1.71 -1.67 -8.45
C ILE A 61 -3.04 -1.70 -9.18
N LEU A 62 -4.14 -1.73 -8.42
CA LEU A 62 -5.50 -1.82 -8.90
C LEU A 62 -6.26 -0.55 -8.53
N SER A 63 -7.15 -0.10 -9.40
CA SER A 63 -8.11 0.94 -9.08
C SER A 63 -9.49 0.32 -8.92
N GLY A 64 -10.22 0.66 -7.86
CA GLY A 64 -11.62 0.24 -7.71
C GLY A 64 -12.56 0.82 -8.77
N LYS A 65 -12.10 1.86 -9.49
CA LYS A 65 -12.78 2.45 -10.66
C LYS A 65 -12.29 1.88 -11.99
N SER A 66 -11.44 0.85 -11.96
CA SER A 66 -10.94 0.18 -13.16
C SER A 66 -12.09 -0.43 -13.96
N HIS A 67 -11.94 -0.41 -15.28
CA HIS A 67 -12.87 -1.03 -16.23
C HIS A 67 -12.41 -2.42 -16.70
N TYR A 68 -11.26 -2.89 -16.20
CA TYR A 68 -10.70 -4.20 -16.54
C TYR A 68 -11.38 -5.31 -15.72
N PRO A 69 -12.11 -6.26 -16.35
CA PRO A 69 -12.82 -7.32 -15.64
C PRO A 69 -11.90 -8.21 -14.78
N GLU A 70 -10.64 -8.35 -15.17
CA GLU A 70 -9.60 -9.12 -14.48
C GLU A 70 -9.18 -8.51 -13.12
N ASP A 71 -9.44 -7.22 -12.88
CA ASP A 71 -9.13 -6.57 -11.60
C ASP A 71 -10.14 -6.95 -10.51
N LEU A 72 -11.38 -7.28 -10.89
CA LEU A 72 -12.46 -7.55 -9.94
C LEU A 72 -12.17 -8.74 -9.02
N PRO A 73 -11.71 -9.91 -9.51
CA PRO A 73 -11.30 -11.01 -8.64
C PRO A 73 -10.19 -10.61 -7.66
N LEU A 74 -9.19 -9.84 -8.12
CA LEU A 74 -8.07 -9.41 -7.27
C LEU A 74 -8.51 -8.43 -6.18
N LEU A 75 -9.36 -7.46 -6.52
CA LEU A 75 -9.99 -6.55 -5.55
C LEU A 75 -10.86 -7.31 -4.56
N SER A 76 -11.61 -8.31 -5.02
CA SER A 76 -12.43 -9.14 -4.14
C SER A 76 -11.58 -9.95 -3.17
N SER A 77 -10.45 -10.53 -3.62
CA SER A 77 -9.51 -11.21 -2.73
C SER A 77 -8.89 -10.24 -1.72
N ALA A 78 -8.50 -9.04 -2.15
CA ALA A 78 -7.96 -8.02 -1.25
C ALA A 78 -8.97 -7.62 -0.16
N ALA A 79 -10.24 -7.40 -0.53
CA ALA A 79 -11.31 -7.12 0.44
C ALA A 79 -11.47 -8.25 1.46
N ALA A 80 -11.45 -9.52 1.01
CA ALA A 80 -11.54 -10.67 1.88
C ALA A 80 -10.37 -10.75 2.87
N ILE A 81 -9.13 -10.49 2.41
CA ILE A 81 -7.95 -10.43 3.28
C ILE A 81 -8.11 -9.37 4.36
N PHE A 82 -8.59 -8.17 4.00
CA PHE A 82 -8.80 -7.11 4.98
C PHE A 82 -9.90 -7.48 5.99
N GLN A 83 -11.01 -8.06 5.55
CA GLN A 83 -12.09 -8.48 6.45
C GLN A 83 -11.71 -9.65 7.36
N GLU A 84 -10.74 -10.49 6.95
CA GLU A 84 -10.17 -11.54 7.80
C GLU A 84 -9.23 -10.99 8.89
N CYS A 85 -8.53 -9.90 8.58
CA CYS A 85 -7.44 -9.35 9.41
C CYS A 85 -7.84 -8.15 10.26
N PHE A 86 -8.92 -7.46 9.92
CA PHE A 86 -9.37 -6.23 10.58
C PHE A 86 -10.84 -6.31 10.98
N ASP A 87 -11.15 -5.70 12.13
CA ASP A 87 -12.55 -5.46 12.50
C ASP A 87 -13.21 -4.50 11.49
N PRO A 88 -14.52 -4.67 11.22
CA PRO A 88 -15.24 -3.78 10.31
C PRO A 88 -15.09 -2.31 10.70
N ILE A 89 -14.80 -1.46 9.71
CA ILE A 89 -14.71 -0.01 9.93
C ILE A 89 -16.10 0.57 9.68
N VAL A 90 -16.89 0.66 10.74
CA VAL A 90 -18.33 0.98 10.62
C VAL A 90 -18.55 2.49 10.44
N ALA A 91 -19.14 2.88 9.31
CA ALA A 91 -19.61 4.23 9.04
C ALA A 91 -20.80 4.60 9.94
N LYS A 92 -21.15 5.90 10.01
CA LYS A 92 -22.36 6.35 10.73
C LYS A 92 -23.65 5.68 10.26
N SER A 93 -23.69 5.21 9.02
CA SER A 93 -24.81 4.47 8.43
C SER A 93 -24.87 2.99 8.82
N GLY A 94 -23.87 2.47 9.55
CA GLY A 94 -23.73 1.05 9.86
C GLY A 94 -23.01 0.23 8.77
N CYS A 95 -22.61 0.85 7.66
CA CYS A 95 -21.91 0.16 6.57
C CYS A 95 -20.43 -0.05 6.91
N ASP A 96 -19.91 -1.24 6.64
CA ASP A 96 -18.47 -1.51 6.66
C ASP A 96 -17.76 -0.75 5.53
N LEU A 97 -16.77 0.07 5.89
CA LEU A 97 -16.01 0.89 4.95
C LEU A 97 -14.90 0.11 4.24
N ILE A 98 -14.49 -1.07 4.71
CA ILE A 98 -13.40 -1.84 4.08
C ILE A 98 -13.68 -2.09 2.58
N PRO A 99 -14.83 -2.68 2.18
CA PRO A 99 -15.13 -2.85 0.76
C PRO A 99 -15.26 -1.51 0.02
N VAL A 100 -15.81 -0.48 0.68
CA VAL A 100 -15.99 0.84 0.06
C VAL A 100 -14.63 1.45 -0.31
N MET A 101 -13.64 1.34 0.57
CA MET A 101 -12.26 1.78 0.35
C MET A 101 -11.58 0.97 -0.75
N VAL A 102 -11.68 -0.37 -0.70
CA VAL A 102 -11.07 -1.26 -1.72
C VAL A 102 -11.61 -0.97 -3.12
N TYR A 103 -12.93 -0.82 -3.26
CA TYR A 103 -13.58 -0.51 -4.54
C TYR A 103 -13.58 0.99 -4.86
N GLY A 104 -12.92 1.84 -4.08
CA GLY A 104 -12.82 3.28 -4.32
C GLY A 104 -14.18 3.99 -4.49
N ARG A 105 -15.20 3.51 -3.76
CA ARG A 105 -16.57 4.01 -3.82
C ARG A 105 -16.73 5.24 -2.93
N SER A 106 -17.83 5.96 -3.08
CA SER A 106 -18.17 7.08 -2.19
C SER A 106 -19.35 6.71 -1.31
N ILE A 107 -19.32 7.09 -0.03
CA ILE A 107 -20.42 6.85 0.90
C ILE A 107 -20.51 8.00 1.91
N SER A 108 -21.73 8.48 2.18
CA SER A 108 -21.99 9.48 3.24
C SER A 108 -21.08 10.72 3.20
N GLY A 109 -20.71 11.19 2.00
CA GLY A 109 -19.82 12.35 1.79
C GLY A 109 -18.32 12.06 1.85
N GLN A 110 -17.90 10.82 2.11
CA GLN A 110 -16.51 10.37 2.00
C GLN A 110 -16.24 9.84 0.60
N GLU A 111 -15.13 10.27 -0.01
CA GLU A 111 -14.71 9.89 -1.36
C GLU A 111 -13.41 9.06 -1.28
N PHE A 112 -13.49 7.79 -1.70
CA PHE A 112 -12.36 6.87 -1.71
C PHE A 112 -11.81 6.58 -3.11
N GLY A 113 -12.23 7.31 -4.14
CA GLY A 113 -11.82 7.07 -5.52
C GLY A 113 -10.35 7.35 -5.83
N GLY A 114 -9.62 7.97 -4.90
CA GLY A 114 -8.17 8.10 -4.96
C GLY A 114 -7.41 6.98 -4.24
N MET A 115 -8.11 5.97 -3.69
CA MET A 115 -7.49 4.78 -3.10
C MET A 115 -7.21 3.75 -4.18
N TYR A 116 -5.99 3.22 -4.14
CA TYR A 116 -5.52 2.13 -4.97
C TYR A 116 -5.29 0.91 -4.08
N CYS A 117 -5.63 -0.27 -4.59
CA CYS A 117 -5.29 -1.52 -3.94
C CYS A 117 -4.00 -2.06 -4.54
N VAL A 118 -2.98 -2.28 -3.72
CA VAL A 118 -1.71 -2.86 -4.14
C VAL A 118 -1.68 -4.29 -3.64
N VAL A 119 -1.49 -5.27 -4.52
CA VAL A 119 -1.57 -6.69 -4.16
C VAL A 119 -0.28 -7.43 -4.53
N LEU A 120 0.06 -8.43 -3.71
CA LEU A 120 1.10 -9.41 -4.00
C LEU A 120 0.45 -10.75 -4.31
N ILE A 121 0.85 -11.36 -5.43
CA ILE A 121 0.27 -12.56 -6.00
C ILE A 121 1.33 -13.66 -6.03
N VAL A 122 0.98 -14.85 -5.55
CA VAL A 122 1.82 -16.04 -5.57
C VAL A 122 1.01 -17.18 -6.15
N ARG A 123 1.48 -17.78 -7.25
CA ARG A 123 0.77 -18.86 -7.96
C ARG A 123 -0.70 -18.50 -8.23
N SER A 124 -0.93 -17.29 -8.72
CA SER A 124 -2.26 -16.72 -9.02
C SER A 124 -3.19 -16.47 -7.82
N VAL A 125 -2.68 -16.57 -6.59
CA VAL A 125 -3.44 -16.25 -5.36
C VAL A 125 -2.92 -14.94 -4.77
N VAL A 126 -3.82 -14.01 -4.44
CA VAL A 126 -3.46 -12.81 -3.68
C VAL A 126 -3.14 -13.22 -2.25
N VAL A 127 -1.90 -12.98 -1.81
CA VAL A 127 -1.43 -13.38 -0.46
C VAL A 127 -1.25 -12.19 0.48
N SER A 128 -1.00 -11.00 -0.08
CA SER A 128 -0.86 -9.76 0.67
C SER A 128 -1.48 -8.59 -0.09
N ALA A 129 -2.09 -7.66 0.64
CA ALA A 129 -2.77 -6.50 0.08
C ALA A 129 -2.49 -5.25 0.92
N GLY A 130 -2.46 -4.08 0.26
CA GLY A 130 -2.36 -2.77 0.86
C GLY A 130 -3.30 -1.76 0.20
N LEU A 131 -3.83 -0.83 0.97
CA LEU A 131 -4.54 0.34 0.44
C LEU A 131 -3.58 1.52 0.40
N LEU A 132 -3.40 2.12 -0.77
CA LEU A 132 -2.47 3.21 -1.01
C LEU A 132 -3.22 4.42 -1.55
N ARG A 133 -2.91 5.61 -1.02
CA ARG A 133 -3.39 6.88 -1.57
C ARG A 133 -2.25 7.89 -1.58
N ILE A 134 -2.13 8.64 -2.67
CA ILE A 134 -1.03 9.60 -2.87
C ILE A 134 -1.61 11.01 -2.96
N PHE A 135 -1.17 11.90 -2.07
CA PHE A 135 -1.63 13.29 -1.99
C PHE A 135 -0.59 14.24 -2.63
N GLY A 136 -0.21 13.94 -3.87
CA GLY A 136 0.88 14.64 -4.55
C GLY A 136 2.26 14.24 -4.01
N ARG A 137 3.24 15.13 -4.16
CA ARG A 137 4.64 14.84 -3.83
C ARG A 137 4.91 14.80 -2.33
N GLU A 138 4.15 15.55 -1.52
CA GLU A 138 4.45 15.73 -0.11
C GLU A 138 4.27 14.45 0.72
N ILE A 139 3.15 13.75 0.51
CA ILE A 139 2.72 12.67 1.39
C ILE A 139 1.87 11.63 0.64
N ALA A 140 2.13 10.36 0.91
CA ALA A 140 1.23 9.26 0.63
C ALA A 140 0.75 8.63 1.96
N GLU A 141 -0.42 8.02 1.94
CA GLU A 141 -0.92 7.19 3.04
C GLU A 141 -1.03 5.72 2.63
N LEU A 142 -0.75 4.85 3.59
CA LEU A 142 -0.97 3.40 3.50
C LEU A 142 -1.93 3.00 4.64
N PRO A 143 -3.25 3.25 4.52
CA PRO A 143 -4.16 3.12 5.65
C PRO A 143 -4.28 1.70 6.20
N MET A 144 -4.16 0.69 5.33
CA MET A 144 -4.31 -0.72 5.70
C MET A 144 -3.35 -1.56 4.91
N VAL A 145 -2.76 -2.56 5.57
CA VAL A 145 -1.99 -3.65 4.95
C VAL A 145 -2.29 -4.95 5.67
N ALA A 146 -2.37 -6.05 4.93
CA ALA A 146 -2.56 -7.37 5.49
C ALA A 146 -1.91 -8.46 4.64
N THR A 147 -1.64 -9.58 5.29
CA THR A 147 -1.21 -10.84 4.67
C THR A 147 -2.11 -11.94 5.23
N THR A 148 -2.64 -12.81 4.38
CA THR A 148 -3.45 -13.97 4.79
C THR A 148 -2.74 -14.76 5.88
N ARG A 149 -3.48 -15.27 6.89
CA ARG A 149 -2.89 -15.95 8.06
C ARG A 149 -1.91 -17.06 7.68
N GLU A 150 -2.26 -17.87 6.69
CA GLU A 150 -1.42 -18.99 6.21
C GLU A 150 -0.08 -18.55 5.56
N HIS A 151 0.04 -17.27 5.17
CA HIS A 151 1.20 -16.69 4.50
C HIS A 151 2.01 -15.73 5.39
N GLN A 152 1.60 -15.50 6.64
CA GLN A 152 2.31 -14.63 7.57
C GLN A 152 3.70 -15.17 7.94
N GLY A 153 4.65 -14.26 8.17
CA GLY A 153 6.03 -14.60 8.50
C GLY A 153 6.83 -15.25 7.35
N LYS A 154 6.32 -15.21 6.10
CA LYS A 154 7.01 -15.74 4.91
C LYS A 154 7.72 -14.65 4.08
N GLY A 155 7.72 -13.39 4.56
CA GLY A 155 8.36 -12.25 3.89
C GLY A 155 7.53 -11.58 2.79
N TYR A 156 6.28 -12.00 2.56
CA TYR A 156 5.42 -11.42 1.51
C TYR A 156 5.04 -9.95 1.77
N PHE A 157 4.67 -9.61 3.01
CA PHE A 157 4.42 -8.21 3.36
C PHE A 157 5.66 -7.34 3.10
N GLN A 158 6.84 -7.81 3.50
CA GLN A 158 8.10 -7.10 3.28
C GLN A 158 8.36 -6.87 1.79
N ALA A 159 8.10 -7.87 0.94
CA ALA A 159 8.23 -7.72 -0.50
C ALA A 159 7.21 -6.74 -1.10
N LEU A 160 5.94 -6.79 -0.66
CA LEU A 160 4.90 -5.84 -1.08
C LEU A 160 5.27 -4.41 -0.67
N PHE A 161 5.70 -4.22 0.57
CA PHE A 161 6.10 -2.92 1.11
C PHE A 161 7.32 -2.36 0.35
N ALA A 162 8.31 -3.19 0.02
CA ALA A 162 9.44 -2.79 -0.82
C ALA A 162 9.00 -2.31 -2.21
N CYS A 163 8.01 -2.98 -2.82
CA CYS A 163 7.44 -2.55 -4.09
C CYS A 163 6.74 -1.18 -3.97
N ILE A 164 5.97 -0.97 -2.90
CA ILE A 164 5.31 0.31 -2.60
C ILE A 164 6.35 1.42 -2.41
N GLU A 165 7.38 1.20 -1.59
CA GLU A 165 8.43 2.20 -1.35
C GLU A 165 9.17 2.58 -2.62
N ARG A 166 9.54 1.58 -3.45
CA ARG A 166 10.17 1.83 -4.75
C ARG A 166 9.27 2.62 -5.68
N PHE A 167 7.98 2.31 -5.71
CA PHE A 167 7.02 3.04 -6.52
C PHE A 167 6.90 4.50 -6.05
N LEU A 168 6.73 4.74 -4.76
CA LEU A 168 6.67 6.09 -4.18
C LEU A 168 7.96 6.88 -4.45
N SER A 169 9.12 6.24 -4.35
CA SER A 169 10.41 6.84 -4.70
C SER A 169 10.45 7.26 -6.18
N SER A 170 9.99 6.42 -7.10
CA SER A 170 9.95 6.76 -8.54
C SER A 170 9.03 7.96 -8.85
N LEU A 171 8.06 8.20 -7.98
CA LEU A 171 7.15 9.34 -8.06
C LEU A 171 7.69 10.59 -7.33
N ASN A 172 8.85 10.49 -6.70
CA ASN A 172 9.43 11.51 -5.83
C ASN A 172 8.54 11.90 -4.65
N VAL A 173 7.66 10.98 -4.20
CA VAL A 173 6.89 11.22 -2.98
C VAL A 173 7.85 11.30 -1.80
N GLU A 174 7.71 12.31 -0.95
CA GLU A 174 8.67 12.63 0.10
C GLU A 174 8.46 11.80 1.36
N SER A 175 7.21 11.52 1.71
CA SER A 175 6.85 10.90 2.98
C SER A 175 5.71 9.88 2.81
N LEU A 176 5.73 8.86 3.65
CA LEU A 176 4.67 7.86 3.78
C LEU A 176 4.15 7.89 5.21
N MET A 177 2.82 7.91 5.38
CA MET A 177 2.17 7.80 6.69
C MET A 177 1.18 6.66 6.75
N LEU A 178 0.88 6.21 7.96
CA LEU A 178 -0.11 5.17 8.22
C LEU A 178 -0.64 5.23 9.65
N PRO A 179 -1.90 4.82 9.89
CA PRO A 179 -2.40 4.52 11.21
C PRO A 179 -1.85 3.16 11.69
N ALA A 180 -1.32 3.11 12.91
CA ALA A 180 -0.86 1.87 13.54
C ALA A 180 -1.60 1.59 14.84
N ALA A 181 -2.15 0.39 14.97
CA ALA A 181 -2.67 -0.14 16.23
C ALA A 181 -1.53 -0.34 17.24
N GLU A 182 -1.87 -0.35 18.53
CA GLU A 182 -0.89 -0.40 19.63
C GLU A 182 0.06 -1.61 19.51
N GLU A 183 -0.49 -2.76 19.13
CA GLU A 183 0.21 -4.03 18.99
C GLU A 183 1.20 -4.04 17.82
N ALA A 184 0.99 -3.18 16.82
CA ALA A 184 1.84 -3.08 15.63
C ALA A 184 2.85 -1.93 15.70
N LEU A 185 2.79 -1.07 16.72
CA LEU A 185 3.63 0.14 16.81
C LEU A 185 5.12 -0.18 16.73
N SER A 186 5.60 -1.11 17.55
CA SER A 186 7.03 -1.49 17.61
C SER A 186 7.54 -2.00 16.27
N ILE A 187 6.74 -2.81 15.58
CA ILE A 187 7.07 -3.31 14.24
C ILE A 187 7.27 -2.12 13.29
N TRP A 188 6.34 -1.19 13.22
CA TRP A 188 6.47 -0.05 12.32
C TRP A 188 7.66 0.86 12.67
N THR A 189 7.91 1.09 13.95
CA THR A 189 8.98 2.01 14.37
C THR A 189 10.37 1.40 14.34
N GLU A 190 10.53 0.19 14.85
CA GLU A 190 11.84 -0.46 15.00
C GLU A 190 12.28 -1.13 13.70
N LYS A 191 11.34 -1.72 12.96
CA LYS A 191 11.63 -2.45 11.73
C LYS A 191 11.54 -1.50 10.55
N PHE A 192 10.35 -0.96 10.30
CA PHE A 192 10.13 -0.21 9.07
C PHE A 192 10.62 1.25 9.11
N GLY A 193 11.15 1.71 10.25
CA GLY A 193 11.77 3.02 10.37
C GLY A 193 10.77 4.18 10.40
N PHE A 194 9.53 3.91 10.79
CA PHE A 194 8.55 4.97 11.03
C PHE A 194 8.79 5.65 12.38
N THR A 195 8.26 6.85 12.51
CA THR A 195 8.24 7.59 13.77
C THR A 195 6.83 8.08 14.06
N LYS A 196 6.48 8.26 15.34
CA LYS A 196 5.18 8.82 15.71
C LYS A 196 5.04 10.24 15.18
N MET A 197 3.97 10.52 14.45
CA MET A 197 3.66 11.86 13.95
C MET A 197 3.20 12.74 15.11
N LYS A 198 3.67 13.99 15.16
CA LYS A 198 3.19 14.96 16.15
C LYS A 198 1.74 15.34 15.86
N GLU A 199 0.92 15.50 16.89
CA GLU A 199 -0.50 15.83 16.75
C GLU A 199 -0.73 17.10 15.92
N GLN A 200 0.05 18.16 16.17
CA GLN A 200 -0.02 19.40 15.39
C GLN A 200 0.27 19.20 13.89
N GLN A 201 1.17 18.27 13.55
CA GLN A 201 1.48 17.94 12.17
C GLN A 201 0.32 17.18 11.52
N LEU A 202 -0.27 16.21 12.23
CA LEU A 202 -1.46 15.50 11.77
C LEU A 202 -2.64 16.45 11.53
N MET A 203 -2.89 17.37 12.46
CA MET A 203 -3.94 18.39 12.32
C MET A 203 -3.72 19.27 11.08
N ASN A 204 -2.47 19.58 10.72
CA ASN A 204 -2.18 20.35 9.52
C ASN A 204 -2.53 19.57 8.24
N TYR A 205 -2.22 18.27 8.18
CA TYR A 205 -2.65 17.43 7.07
C TYR A 205 -4.17 17.32 7.01
N GLN A 206 -4.85 17.09 8.14
CA GLN A 206 -6.31 16.96 8.20
C GLN A 206 -7.08 18.21 7.75
N LYS A 207 -6.47 19.41 7.83
CA LYS A 207 -7.07 20.65 7.30
C LYS A 207 -7.12 20.69 5.78
N GLN A 208 -6.21 19.99 5.10
CA GLN A 208 -6.03 20.07 3.65
C GLN A 208 -6.41 18.77 2.95
N LEU A 209 -6.29 17.64 3.64
CA LEU A 209 -6.39 16.29 3.12
C LEU A 209 -7.38 15.47 3.93
N GLN A 210 -8.19 14.66 3.25
CA GLN A 210 -9.04 13.66 3.89
C GLN A 210 -8.24 12.39 4.19
N VAL A 211 -7.37 12.49 5.19
CA VAL A 211 -6.49 11.40 5.62
C VAL A 211 -7.25 10.38 6.44
N THR A 212 -6.88 9.11 6.31
CA THR A 212 -7.59 8.02 7.00
C THR A 212 -7.10 7.89 8.44
N VAL A 213 -8.01 7.99 9.41
CA VAL A 213 -7.72 7.83 10.85
C VAL A 213 -8.66 6.81 11.46
N PHE A 214 -8.10 5.82 12.14
CA PHE A 214 -8.88 4.81 12.87
C PHE A 214 -8.80 5.03 14.38
N LYS A 215 -9.92 4.81 15.06
CA LYS A 215 -9.98 4.92 16.53
C LYS A 215 -9.00 3.91 17.15
N GLY A 216 -8.25 4.34 18.17
CA GLY A 216 -7.28 3.48 18.85
C GLY A 216 -5.94 3.31 18.11
N THR A 217 -5.73 4.02 17.01
CA THR A 217 -4.45 3.99 16.28
C THR A 217 -3.63 5.27 16.53
N SER A 218 -2.31 5.15 16.46
CA SER A 218 -1.40 6.30 16.38
C SER A 218 -0.95 6.52 14.94
N MET A 219 -0.92 7.78 14.51
CA MET A 219 -0.40 8.10 13.18
C MET A 219 1.13 8.05 13.17
N LEU A 220 1.68 7.30 12.24
CA LEU A 220 3.12 7.17 12.03
C LEU A 220 3.52 7.80 10.71
N VAL A 221 4.75 8.29 10.61
CA VAL A 221 5.32 8.86 9.38
C VAL A 221 6.79 8.47 9.20
N LYS A 222 7.16 8.27 7.95
CA LYS A 222 8.51 7.96 7.49
C LYS A 222 8.84 8.78 6.24
N LYS A 223 10.11 9.14 6.04
CA LYS A 223 10.60 9.66 4.76
C LYS A 223 10.81 8.54 3.76
N VAL A 224 10.28 8.70 2.55
CA VAL A 224 10.51 7.75 1.45
C VAL A 224 11.97 7.91 1.00
N GLN A 225 12.73 6.83 1.07
CA GLN A 225 14.11 6.83 0.62
C GLN A 225 14.15 7.03 -0.89
N GLN A 226 14.89 8.04 -1.35
CA GLN A 226 15.05 8.31 -2.77
C GLN A 226 16.09 7.35 -3.33
N ILE A 227 15.62 6.35 -4.05
CA ILE A 227 16.44 5.36 -4.75
C ILE A 227 16.80 5.96 -6.12
N PRO A 228 18.10 6.13 -6.46
CA PRO A 228 18.48 6.49 -7.82
C PRO A 228 17.85 5.54 -8.83
N ASN A 229 17.31 6.04 -9.94
CA ASN A 229 16.60 5.23 -10.95
C ASN A 229 17.40 4.02 -11.47
N ASN A 230 18.72 3.99 -11.26
CA ASN A 230 19.64 2.94 -11.71
C ASN A 230 20.07 1.94 -10.61
N SER A 231 19.68 2.10 -9.35
CA SER A 231 20.05 1.13 -8.30
C SER A 231 18.99 0.04 -8.15
N VAL A 232 19.38 -1.20 -8.45
CA VAL A 232 18.55 -2.41 -8.35
C VAL A 232 18.55 -2.98 -6.91
N ASN A 233 19.40 -2.44 -6.04
CA ASN A 233 19.63 -2.96 -4.69
C ASN A 233 18.64 -2.34 -3.70
N LEU A 234 18.06 -3.20 -2.86
CA LEU A 234 17.40 -2.77 -1.62
C LEU A 234 18.40 -1.96 -0.77
N PRO A 235 17.94 -1.04 0.07
CA PRO A 235 18.76 -0.54 1.16
C PRO A 235 19.23 -1.75 1.99
N ASP A 236 20.52 -1.82 2.32
CA ASP A 236 21.11 -2.95 3.07
C ASP A 236 20.43 -3.19 4.45
N ASN A 237 19.62 -2.24 4.91
CA ASN A 237 18.86 -2.26 6.16
C ASN A 237 17.36 -2.57 5.98
N PHE A 238 16.99 -3.55 5.16
CA PHE A 238 15.61 -4.02 5.18
C PHE A 238 15.36 -4.85 6.45
N PRO A 239 14.38 -4.47 7.28
CA PRO A 239 14.24 -5.05 8.60
C PRO A 239 13.64 -6.47 8.55
N SER A 240 14.04 -7.31 9.50
CA SER A 240 13.44 -8.63 9.73
C SER A 240 12.27 -8.54 10.73
N GLU A 241 11.02 -8.83 10.33
CA GLU A 241 9.93 -9.38 11.18
C GLU A 241 10.43 -10.43 12.17
#